data_AF-E3JD12-F1
#
_entry.id   AF-E3JD12-F1
#
_cell.length_a   1.000
_cell.length_b   1.000
_cell.length_c   1.000
_cell.angle_alpha   90.00
_cell.angle_beta   90.00
_cell.angle_gamma   90.00
#
_symmetry.space_group_name_H-M   'P 1'
#
loop_
_entity.id
_entity.type
_entity.pdbx_description
1 polymer ?
#
loop_
_entity_poly.entity_id
_entity_poly.type
_entity_poly.pdbx_seq_one_letter_code
_entity_poly.pdbx_strand_id
1 'polypeptide(L)'
;MIDVAEGHGTRGTPDGWHFFVSYTGVDQPWAEWIAWQLEDAGYRVLIQVWDFVAGSNWQIRMIEGMEQAQRTVAVLSPAYLSSVYGQSEWQAAHRADPSGFARKLLPVRIEPCPQPGPLGAIVSIDLFDLDASAASKHLLDHVRHALAGRAKPATAPDFPVRRRHQSSSEPIFPVHPPEGSDRSIEPSDEQKLVEVLAHRRGVLGPDHVETLAAAHDLAVALRRNGNYQAGRPLIEDTLVRRRRLLGPDHVDTLSTAQELSLARYGDRDHQAARALAEDTLERCRRVLGPDHVNTLAVARELAAFLTTIREHAAARVLARDTLERCRRVLGLDHADTHAIASLAGATRRA
;
A
#
# COMPACT_ATOMS: atom_id res chain seq x y z
N MET A 1 15.73 1.11 -63.08
CA MET A 1 16.36 0.13 -62.18
C MET A 1 16.54 0.82 -60.83
N ILE A 2 15.56 0.65 -59.95
CA ILE A 2 15.70 0.38 -58.51
C ILE A 2 14.26 0.23 -58.03
N ASP A 3 14.03 -0.96 -57.52
CA ASP A 3 12.75 -1.57 -57.18
C ASP A 3 12.29 -1.14 -55.79
N VAL A 4 10.97 -1.17 -55.59
CA VAL A 4 10.30 -0.91 -54.32
C VAL A 4 10.02 -2.28 -53.67
N ALA A 5 10.60 -2.53 -52.50
CA ALA A 5 10.17 -3.58 -51.56
C ALA A 5 10.62 -3.18 -50.15
N GLU A 6 9.70 -2.74 -49.30
CA GLU A 6 8.97 -3.54 -48.31
C GLU A 6 9.78 -3.91 -47.06
N GLY A 7 9.17 -3.67 -45.89
CA GLY A 7 9.66 -4.19 -44.62
C GLY A 7 9.72 -3.15 -43.49
N HIS A 8 8.60 -2.48 -43.16
CA HIS A 8 8.41 -1.94 -41.82
C HIS A 8 8.24 -3.11 -40.83
N GLY A 9 9.35 -3.78 -40.53
CA GLY A 9 9.47 -4.62 -39.37
C GLY A 9 9.71 -3.75 -38.16
N THR A 10 8.67 -3.41 -37.40
CA THR A 10 8.81 -3.05 -35.99
C THR A 10 9.33 -4.28 -35.24
N ARG A 11 10.64 -4.55 -35.37
CA ARG A 11 11.38 -5.35 -34.41
C ARG A 11 11.38 -4.57 -33.12
N GLY A 12 10.59 -5.04 -32.15
CA GLY A 12 10.70 -4.60 -30.77
C GLY A 12 12.16 -4.66 -30.33
N THR A 13 12.62 -3.61 -29.68
CA THR A 13 14.00 -3.44 -29.21
C THR A 13 14.46 -4.66 -28.38
N PRO A 14 15.59 -5.33 -28.72
CA PRO A 14 16.00 -6.59 -28.07
C PRO A 14 16.57 -6.46 -26.64
N ASP A 15 16.74 -5.25 -26.10
CA ASP A 15 17.59 -5.03 -24.91
C ASP A 15 16.86 -4.75 -23.59
N GLY A 16 15.52 -4.79 -23.57
CA GLY A 16 14.72 -4.48 -22.38
C GLY A 16 14.54 -5.65 -21.40
N TRP A 17 14.18 -5.33 -20.16
CA TRP A 17 13.78 -6.32 -19.15
C TRP A 17 12.38 -6.87 -19.44
N HIS A 18 12.19 -8.18 -19.34
CA HIS A 18 10.86 -8.78 -19.46
C HIS A 18 10.03 -8.50 -18.22
N PHE A 19 10.65 -8.68 -17.04
CA PHE A 19 10.01 -8.45 -15.76
C PHE A 19 10.86 -7.54 -14.88
N PHE A 20 10.20 -6.68 -14.12
CA PHE A 20 10.74 -6.04 -12.93
C PHE A 20 10.05 -6.64 -11.71
N VAL A 21 10.81 -7.17 -10.76
CA VAL A 21 10.28 -7.75 -9.52
C VAL A 21 10.29 -6.68 -8.42
N SER A 22 9.08 -6.25 -8.07
CA SER A 22 8.79 -5.31 -7.00
C SER A 22 8.46 -6.09 -5.72
N TYR A 23 9.19 -5.82 -4.65
CA TYR A 23 9.06 -6.51 -3.37
C TYR A 23 9.46 -5.59 -2.21
N THR A 24 9.10 -5.95 -0.98
CA THR A 24 9.61 -5.31 0.24
C THR A 24 10.69 -6.20 0.86
N GLY A 25 11.62 -5.63 1.64
CA GLY A 25 12.79 -6.36 2.13
C GLY A 25 12.48 -7.68 2.87
N VAL A 26 11.34 -7.75 3.58
CA VAL A 26 10.87 -8.98 4.25
C VAL A 26 10.62 -10.12 3.27
N ASP A 27 10.16 -9.79 2.06
CA ASP A 27 9.80 -10.74 1.02
C ASP A 27 10.95 -11.05 0.06
N GLN A 28 12.17 -10.57 0.37
CA GLN A 28 13.35 -10.79 -0.48
C GLN A 28 13.56 -12.27 -0.86
N PRO A 29 13.45 -13.25 0.06
CA PRO A 29 13.65 -14.65 -0.32
C PRO A 29 12.64 -15.14 -1.36
N TRP A 30 11.39 -14.68 -1.25
CA TRP A 30 10.35 -14.99 -2.23
C TRP A 30 10.58 -14.27 -3.56
N ALA A 31 10.99 -13.00 -3.52
CA ALA A 31 11.32 -12.23 -4.70
C ALA A 31 12.49 -12.84 -5.48
N GLU A 32 13.56 -13.23 -4.79
CA GLU A 32 14.70 -13.94 -5.38
C GLU A 32 14.28 -15.27 -5.99
N TRP A 33 13.46 -16.04 -5.28
CA TRP A 33 12.98 -17.32 -5.78
C TRP A 33 12.11 -17.15 -7.03
N ILE A 34 11.17 -16.19 -7.03
CA ILE A 34 10.34 -15.85 -8.19
C ILE A 34 11.22 -15.41 -9.37
N ALA A 35 12.16 -14.50 -9.14
CA ALA A 35 13.09 -14.03 -10.17
C ALA A 35 13.89 -15.20 -10.76
N TRP A 36 14.35 -16.12 -9.92
CA TRP A 36 15.09 -17.31 -10.36
C TRP A 36 14.25 -18.20 -11.27
N GLN A 37 13.00 -18.50 -10.88
CA GLN A 37 12.11 -19.32 -11.71
C GLN A 37 11.86 -18.67 -13.08
N LEU A 38 11.75 -17.34 -13.13
CA LEU A 38 11.56 -16.60 -14.36
C LEU A 38 12.82 -16.60 -15.25
N GLU A 39 14.01 -16.42 -14.67
CA GLU A 39 15.26 -16.49 -15.44
C GLU A 39 15.56 -17.90 -15.96
N ASP A 40 15.31 -18.94 -15.16
CA ASP A 40 15.46 -20.34 -15.57
C ASP A 40 14.50 -20.70 -16.72
N ALA A 41 13.33 -20.04 -16.78
CA ALA A 41 12.40 -20.14 -17.89
C ALA A 41 12.77 -19.29 -19.12
N GLY A 42 13.90 -18.57 -19.09
CA GLY A 42 14.45 -17.79 -20.20
C GLY A 42 14.00 -16.32 -20.26
N TYR A 43 13.37 -15.80 -19.20
CA TYR A 43 13.02 -14.38 -19.12
C TYR A 43 14.17 -13.56 -18.53
N ARG A 44 14.28 -12.29 -18.92
CA ARG A 44 15.22 -11.33 -18.32
C ARG A 44 14.52 -10.60 -17.20
N VAL A 45 15.06 -10.68 -15.98
CA VAL A 45 14.42 -10.12 -14.79
C VAL A 45 15.32 -9.07 -14.16
N LEU A 46 14.77 -7.89 -13.89
CA LEU A 46 15.42 -6.90 -13.04
C LEU A 46 14.93 -7.09 -11.59
N ILE A 47 15.85 -7.31 -10.67
CA ILE A 47 15.57 -7.40 -9.22
C ILE A 47 16.66 -6.68 -8.42
N GLN A 48 16.23 -5.92 -7.41
CA GLN A 48 17.15 -5.08 -6.62
C GLN A 48 18.34 -5.85 -6.05
N VAL A 49 18.10 -7.03 -5.45
CA VAL A 49 19.13 -7.82 -4.77
C VAL A 49 20.24 -8.34 -5.69
N TRP A 50 19.99 -8.53 -6.99
CA TRP A 50 21.00 -9.03 -7.93
C TRP A 50 21.65 -7.90 -8.73
N ASP A 51 20.87 -6.90 -9.15
CA ASP A 51 21.31 -5.91 -10.13
C ASP A 51 21.89 -4.63 -9.52
N PHE A 52 21.65 -4.36 -8.22
CA PHE A 52 21.97 -3.09 -7.58
C PHE A 52 23.26 -3.23 -6.74
N VAL A 53 24.35 -3.55 -7.43
CA VAL A 53 25.68 -3.74 -6.84
C VAL A 53 26.35 -2.40 -6.48
N ALA A 54 27.44 -2.45 -5.69
CA ALA A 54 28.18 -1.26 -5.26
C ALA A 54 28.57 -0.35 -6.46
N GLY A 55 28.25 0.94 -6.35
CA GLY A 55 28.44 1.93 -7.43
C GLY A 55 27.21 2.11 -8.34
N SER A 56 26.16 1.32 -8.18
CA SER A 56 24.89 1.51 -8.90
C SER A 56 24.15 2.75 -8.41
N ASN A 57 23.59 3.52 -9.35
CA ASN A 57 22.64 4.58 -9.02
C ASN A 57 21.26 3.97 -8.77
N TRP A 58 20.96 3.74 -7.50
CA TRP A 58 19.73 3.08 -7.04
C TRP A 58 18.46 3.73 -7.63
N GLN A 59 18.40 5.07 -7.66
CA GLN A 59 17.22 5.79 -8.11
C GLN A 59 16.99 5.64 -9.62
N ILE A 60 18.06 5.69 -10.43
CA ILE A 60 17.96 5.49 -11.89
C ILE A 60 17.54 4.06 -12.20
N ARG A 61 18.12 3.06 -11.51
CA ARG A 61 17.80 1.64 -11.73
C ARG A 61 16.35 1.29 -11.39
N MET A 62 15.77 1.92 -10.36
CA MET A 62 14.34 1.77 -10.04
C MET A 62 13.44 2.37 -11.12
N ILE A 63 13.76 3.55 -11.63
CA ILE A 63 13.02 4.18 -12.74
C ILE A 63 13.11 3.32 -14.00
N GLU A 64 14.30 2.78 -14.31
CA GLU A 64 14.49 1.83 -15.41
C GLU A 64 13.59 0.59 -15.25
N GLY A 65 13.53 0.01 -14.05
CA GLY A 65 12.64 -1.12 -13.77
C GLY A 65 11.15 -0.81 -13.95
N MET A 66 10.69 0.33 -13.46
CA MET A 66 9.29 0.72 -13.51
C MET A 66 8.84 1.12 -14.93
N GLU A 67 9.70 1.80 -15.69
CA GLU A 67 9.33 2.35 -17.01
C GLU A 67 9.70 1.40 -18.16
N GLN A 68 10.85 0.73 -18.09
CA GLN A 68 11.41 -0.02 -19.23
C GLN A 68 11.14 -1.51 -19.18
N ALA A 69 10.82 -2.08 -18.01
CA ALA A 69 10.42 -3.49 -17.97
C ALA A 69 9.07 -3.68 -18.65
N GLN A 70 8.91 -4.74 -19.43
CA GLN A 70 7.64 -4.99 -20.14
C GLN A 70 6.50 -5.17 -19.14
N ARG A 71 6.76 -5.80 -17.98
CA ARG A 71 5.79 -6.03 -16.91
C ARG A 71 6.43 -5.93 -15.53
N THR A 72 5.62 -5.59 -14.54
CA THR A 72 5.98 -5.55 -13.13
C THR A 72 5.34 -6.72 -12.41
N VAL A 73 6.15 -7.53 -11.75
CA VAL A 73 5.70 -8.56 -10.81
C VAL A 73 5.69 -7.94 -9.42
N ALA A 74 4.51 -7.79 -8.83
CA ALA A 74 4.37 -7.27 -7.47
C ALA A 74 4.20 -8.44 -6.49
N VAL A 75 5.20 -8.66 -5.65
CA VAL A 75 5.21 -9.74 -4.65
C VAL A 75 4.37 -9.28 -3.45
N LEU A 76 3.12 -9.73 -3.39
CA LEU A 76 2.13 -9.29 -2.42
C LEU A 76 2.17 -10.12 -1.13
N SER A 77 2.40 -9.41 -0.04
CA SER A 77 2.26 -9.80 1.37
C SER A 77 1.61 -8.64 2.14
N PRO A 78 1.13 -8.81 3.37
CA PRO A 78 0.75 -7.70 4.23
C PRO A 78 1.89 -6.67 4.40
N ALA A 79 3.15 -7.12 4.44
CA ALA A 79 4.32 -6.24 4.55
C ALA A 79 4.56 -5.42 3.26
N TYR A 80 4.32 -6.01 2.09
CA TYR A 80 4.39 -5.30 0.82
C TYR A 80 3.28 -4.27 0.69
N LEU A 81 2.06 -4.62 1.11
CA LEU A 81 0.90 -3.73 1.05
C LEU A 81 0.99 -2.55 2.03
N SER A 82 1.67 -2.73 3.16
CA SER A 82 2.00 -1.64 4.08
C SER A 82 3.25 -0.85 3.69
N SER A 83 4.03 -1.32 2.69
CA SER A 83 5.22 -0.64 2.18
C SER A 83 4.87 0.51 1.22
N VAL A 84 5.41 1.70 1.51
CA VAL A 84 5.24 2.92 0.69
C VAL A 84 5.86 2.76 -0.71
N TYR A 85 7.01 2.07 -0.80
CA TYR A 85 7.69 1.80 -2.07
C TYR A 85 6.95 0.75 -2.90
N GLY A 86 6.47 -0.33 -2.28
CA GLY A 86 5.62 -1.32 -2.93
C GLY A 86 4.39 -0.66 -3.55
N GLN A 87 3.70 0.22 -2.80
CA GLN A 87 2.57 0.98 -3.32
C GLN A 87 2.88 1.84 -4.55
N SER A 88 3.99 2.57 -4.53
CA SER A 88 4.36 3.45 -5.65
C SER A 88 4.68 2.67 -6.93
N GLU A 89 5.32 1.50 -6.78
CA GLU A 89 5.79 0.66 -7.88
C GLU A 89 4.63 0.00 -8.64
N TRP A 90 3.71 -0.68 -7.94
CA TRP A 90 2.57 -1.29 -8.61
C TRP A 90 1.54 -0.25 -9.09
N GLN A 91 1.41 0.89 -8.41
CA GLN A 91 0.51 1.98 -8.86
C GLN A 91 0.99 2.61 -10.18
N ALA A 92 2.31 2.69 -10.41
CA ALA A 92 2.84 3.14 -11.69
C ALA A 92 2.50 2.16 -12.82
N ALA A 93 2.70 0.86 -12.58
CA ALA A 93 2.35 -0.19 -13.54
C ALA A 93 0.84 -0.20 -13.85
N HIS A 94 -0.01 -0.02 -12.83
CA HIS A 94 -1.46 0.08 -13.02
C HIS A 94 -1.87 1.34 -13.78
N ARG A 95 -1.26 2.51 -13.49
CA ARG A 95 -1.53 3.75 -14.26
C ARG A 95 -1.10 3.64 -15.72
N ALA A 96 -0.04 2.90 -16.01
CA ALA A 96 0.41 2.66 -17.38
C ALA A 96 -0.51 1.70 -18.17
N ASP A 97 -1.28 0.85 -17.48
CA ASP A 97 -2.30 -0.01 -18.09
C ASP A 97 -3.56 -0.14 -17.20
N PRO A 98 -4.41 0.90 -17.12
CA PRO A 98 -5.58 0.90 -16.25
C PRO A 98 -6.61 -0.16 -16.63
N SER A 99 -6.64 -0.53 -17.93
CA SER A 99 -7.52 -1.55 -18.49
C SER A 99 -7.06 -2.98 -18.24
N GLY A 100 -5.78 -3.17 -17.92
CA GLY A 100 -5.17 -4.47 -17.69
C GLY A 100 -4.99 -5.35 -18.94
N PHE A 101 -5.21 -4.84 -20.16
CA PHE A 101 -5.08 -5.63 -21.40
C PHE A 101 -3.61 -5.94 -21.74
N ALA A 102 -2.70 -5.00 -21.45
CA ALA A 102 -1.27 -5.23 -21.61
C ALA A 102 -0.70 -6.09 -20.49
N ARG A 103 -1.46 -6.27 -19.39
CA ARG A 103 -1.10 -7.03 -18.19
C ARG A 103 0.23 -6.53 -17.63
N LYS A 104 0.36 -5.20 -17.61
CA LYS A 104 1.56 -4.49 -17.16
C LYS A 104 1.90 -4.79 -15.71
N LEU A 105 0.89 -5.06 -14.89
CA LEU A 105 1.03 -5.47 -13.50
C LEU A 105 0.59 -6.93 -13.31
N LEU A 106 1.46 -7.74 -12.71
CA LEU A 106 1.21 -9.13 -12.33
C LEU A 106 1.31 -9.26 -10.80
N PRO A 107 0.18 -9.24 -10.07
CA PRO A 107 0.18 -9.46 -8.64
C PRO A 107 0.47 -10.93 -8.32
N VAL A 108 1.48 -11.20 -7.50
CA VAL A 108 1.84 -12.55 -7.04
C VAL A 108 1.71 -12.58 -5.52
N ARG A 109 0.72 -13.28 -4.99
CA ARG A 109 0.49 -13.39 -3.54
C ARG A 109 1.27 -14.56 -2.96
N ILE A 110 2.16 -14.26 -2.04
CA ILE A 110 2.97 -15.26 -1.31
C ILE A 110 2.33 -15.67 0.02
N GLU A 111 1.30 -14.94 0.45
CA GLU A 111 0.45 -15.29 1.58
C GLU A 111 -0.95 -14.64 1.47
N PRO A 112 -1.94 -15.11 2.24
CA PRO A 112 -3.25 -14.49 2.28
C PRO A 112 -3.19 -13.03 2.75
N CYS A 113 -3.59 -12.10 1.87
CA CYS A 113 -3.63 -10.67 2.18
C CYS A 113 -4.79 -10.00 1.42
N PRO A 114 -5.44 -8.99 2.04
CA PRO A 114 -6.49 -8.22 1.37
C PRO A 114 -5.88 -7.37 0.26
N GLN A 115 -6.50 -7.32 -0.92
CA GLN A 115 -6.02 -6.50 -2.05
C GLN A 115 -6.79 -5.17 -2.11
N PRO A 116 -6.27 -4.07 -1.54
CA PRO A 116 -6.99 -2.81 -1.49
C PRO A 116 -7.07 -2.14 -2.86
N GLY A 117 -8.19 -1.47 -3.11
CA GLY A 117 -8.36 -0.57 -4.25
C GLY A 117 -8.18 -1.29 -5.60
N PRO A 118 -7.35 -0.76 -6.53
CA PRO A 118 -7.23 -1.30 -7.89
C PRO A 118 -6.66 -2.72 -7.94
N LEU A 119 -5.84 -3.12 -6.95
CA LEU A 119 -5.28 -4.47 -6.90
C LEU A 119 -6.36 -5.55 -6.78
N GLY A 120 -7.46 -5.26 -6.08
CA GLY A 120 -8.57 -6.20 -5.92
C GLY A 120 -9.35 -6.46 -7.20
N ALA A 121 -9.17 -5.63 -8.23
CA ALA A 121 -9.76 -5.83 -9.56
C ALA A 121 -8.85 -6.61 -10.52
N ILE A 122 -7.60 -6.89 -10.12
CA ILE A 122 -6.61 -7.59 -10.95
C ILE A 122 -6.48 -9.02 -10.44
N VAL A 123 -6.64 -9.99 -11.35
CA VAL A 123 -6.45 -11.42 -11.03
C VAL A 123 -5.00 -11.64 -10.61
N SER A 124 -4.80 -12.19 -9.41
CA SER A 124 -3.48 -12.55 -8.87
C SER A 124 -3.07 -13.97 -9.20
N ILE A 125 -1.76 -14.22 -9.07
CA ILE A 125 -1.17 -15.56 -8.99
C ILE A 125 -0.95 -15.85 -7.51
N ASP A 126 -1.57 -16.88 -6.97
CA ASP A 126 -1.51 -17.22 -5.55
C ASP A 126 -0.52 -18.40 -5.37
N LEU A 127 0.56 -18.19 -4.61
CA LEU A 127 1.63 -19.18 -4.41
C LEU A 127 1.65 -19.82 -3.01
N PHE A 128 0.85 -19.31 -2.08
CA PHE A 128 0.71 -19.88 -0.75
C PHE A 128 -0.03 -21.23 -0.79
N ASP A 129 0.21 -22.08 0.22
CA ASP A 129 -0.33 -23.45 0.33
C ASP A 129 0.13 -24.43 -0.78
N LEU A 130 1.18 -24.08 -1.52
CA LEU A 130 1.81 -24.95 -2.53
C LEU A 130 3.22 -25.34 -2.10
N ASP A 131 3.65 -26.55 -2.48
CA ASP A 131 5.08 -26.89 -2.43
C ASP A 131 5.85 -26.17 -3.54
N ALA A 132 7.18 -26.13 -3.43
CA ALA A 132 8.03 -25.37 -4.37
C ALA A 132 7.88 -25.80 -5.85
N SER A 133 7.63 -27.09 -6.12
CA SER A 133 7.48 -27.60 -7.48
C SER A 133 6.12 -27.18 -8.06
N ALA A 134 5.06 -27.32 -7.27
CA ALA A 134 3.72 -26.88 -7.63
C ALA A 134 3.66 -25.35 -7.80
N ALA A 135 4.29 -24.58 -6.90
CA ALA A 135 4.37 -23.13 -6.98
C ALA A 135 5.11 -22.67 -8.24
N SER A 136 6.25 -23.30 -8.58
CA SER A 136 7.03 -22.94 -9.77
C SER A 136 6.23 -23.17 -11.04
N LYS A 137 5.61 -24.35 -11.17
CA LYS A 137 4.75 -24.67 -12.30
C LYS A 137 3.56 -23.71 -12.40
N HIS A 138 2.90 -23.43 -11.27
CA HIS A 138 1.74 -22.53 -11.21
C HIS A 138 2.11 -21.10 -11.64
N LEU A 139 3.23 -20.58 -11.14
CA LEU A 139 3.78 -19.27 -11.51
C LEU A 139 4.03 -19.19 -13.02
N LEU A 140 4.80 -20.14 -13.57
CA LEU A 140 5.19 -20.12 -14.97
C LEU A 140 4.00 -20.30 -15.93
N ASP A 141 3.02 -21.13 -15.59
CA ASP A 141 1.81 -21.30 -16.39
C ASP A 141 0.99 -20.00 -16.43
N HIS A 142 0.82 -19.33 -15.29
CA HIS A 142 0.11 -18.04 -15.25
C HIS A 142 0.87 -16.93 -15.97
N VAL A 143 2.19 -16.90 -15.88
CA VAL A 143 3.02 -15.95 -16.63
C VAL A 143 2.85 -16.18 -18.14
N ARG A 144 2.92 -17.43 -18.62
CA ARG A 144 2.67 -17.76 -20.03
C ARG A 144 1.28 -17.35 -20.48
N HIS A 145 0.24 -17.61 -19.68
CA HIS A 145 -1.12 -17.17 -19.98
C HIS A 145 -1.24 -15.65 -20.03
N ALA A 146 -0.55 -14.94 -19.13
CA ALA A 146 -0.56 -13.49 -19.10
C ALA A 146 0.14 -12.90 -20.34
N LEU A 147 1.20 -13.54 -20.84
CA LEU A 147 1.90 -13.15 -22.07
C LEU A 147 1.07 -13.48 -23.32
N ALA A 148 0.41 -14.63 -23.36
CA ALA A 148 -0.47 -15.04 -24.47
C ALA A 148 -1.83 -14.30 -24.46
N GLY A 149 -2.19 -13.64 -23.35
CA GLY A 149 -3.47 -12.98 -23.15
C GLY A 149 -4.66 -13.93 -22.97
N ARG A 150 -4.44 -15.25 -22.95
CA ARG A 150 -5.49 -16.26 -22.86
C ARG A 150 -4.96 -17.58 -22.27
N ALA A 151 -5.78 -18.24 -21.46
CA ALA A 151 -5.53 -19.56 -20.86
C ALA A 151 -6.47 -20.64 -21.43
N LYS A 152 -6.63 -20.71 -22.76
CA LYS A 152 -7.51 -21.71 -23.37
C LYS A 152 -6.85 -23.10 -23.28
N PRO A 153 -7.51 -24.12 -22.71
CA PRO A 153 -6.98 -25.47 -22.72
C PRO A 153 -6.78 -25.98 -24.16
N ALA A 154 -5.75 -26.80 -24.36
CA ALA A 154 -5.45 -27.40 -25.66
C ALA A 154 -6.55 -28.39 -26.10
N THR A 155 -7.19 -29.05 -25.15
CA THR A 155 -8.30 -29.99 -25.36
C THR A 155 -9.60 -29.43 -24.81
N ALA A 156 -10.74 -29.86 -25.36
CA ALA A 156 -12.03 -29.47 -24.81
C ALA A 156 -12.19 -30.03 -23.38
N PRO A 157 -12.65 -29.22 -22.42
CA PRO A 157 -12.97 -29.73 -21.09
C PRO A 157 -14.18 -30.66 -21.16
N ASP A 158 -14.25 -31.63 -20.26
CA ASP A 158 -15.42 -32.49 -20.12
C ASP A 158 -16.68 -31.69 -19.81
N PHE A 159 -17.84 -32.19 -20.25
CA PHE A 159 -19.12 -31.57 -19.92
C PHE A 159 -19.32 -31.56 -18.40
N PRO A 160 -19.60 -30.41 -17.75
CA PRO A 160 -19.69 -30.33 -16.31
C PRO A 160 -20.92 -31.08 -15.80
N VAL A 161 -20.72 -32.28 -15.27
CA VAL A 161 -21.78 -33.03 -14.60
C VAL A 161 -21.92 -32.49 -13.16
N ARG A 162 -23.08 -31.90 -12.84
CA ARG A 162 -23.40 -31.52 -11.44
C ARG A 162 -23.35 -32.77 -10.57
N ARG A 163 -22.31 -32.91 -9.75
CA ARG A 163 -22.33 -33.86 -8.63
C ARG A 163 -23.40 -33.38 -7.65
N ARG A 164 -24.45 -34.18 -7.42
CA ARG A 164 -25.35 -33.98 -6.28
C ARG A 164 -24.51 -34.19 -5.02
N HIS A 165 -24.15 -33.11 -4.32
CA HIS A 165 -23.67 -33.21 -2.95
C HIS A 165 -24.75 -33.89 -2.11
N GLN A 166 -24.41 -34.98 -1.41
CA GLN A 166 -25.24 -35.45 -0.31
C GLN A 166 -25.32 -34.32 0.72
N SER A 167 -26.54 -33.91 1.01
CA SER A 167 -26.86 -32.81 1.93
C SER A 167 -26.39 -33.12 3.35
N SER A 168 -25.33 -32.44 3.81
CA SER A 168 -25.16 -32.17 5.23
C SER A 168 -25.99 -30.94 5.58
N SER A 169 -27.10 -31.16 6.29
CA SER A 169 -27.94 -30.20 7.04
C SER A 169 -28.01 -28.76 6.54
N GLU A 170 -29.18 -28.40 6.03
CA GLU A 170 -29.61 -27.07 5.61
C GLU A 170 -29.45 -26.02 6.73
N PRO A 171 -28.77 -24.87 6.50
CA PRO A 171 -28.66 -23.83 7.51
C PRO A 171 -29.97 -23.03 7.61
N ILE A 172 -30.48 -22.92 8.83
CA ILE A 172 -31.62 -22.06 9.21
C ILE A 172 -31.15 -20.60 9.23
N PHE A 173 -31.81 -19.72 8.47
CA PHE A 173 -31.56 -18.28 8.51
C PHE A 173 -32.35 -17.61 9.65
N PRO A 174 -31.71 -16.88 10.58
CA PRO A 174 -32.41 -16.01 11.52
C PRO A 174 -32.89 -14.73 10.83
N VAL A 175 -34.08 -14.26 11.23
CA VAL A 175 -34.70 -13.02 10.75
C VAL A 175 -34.22 -11.82 11.58
N HIS A 176 -33.84 -10.74 10.87
CA HIS A 176 -33.45 -9.39 11.29
C HIS A 176 -31.99 -9.09 11.70
N PRO A 177 -31.39 -7.98 11.20
CA PRO A 177 -30.06 -7.52 11.57
C PRO A 177 -30.13 -6.49 12.71
N PRO A 178 -29.10 -6.37 13.56
CA PRO A 178 -28.78 -5.11 14.20
C PRO A 178 -27.87 -4.28 13.28
N GLU A 179 -28.27 -3.03 13.07
CA GLU A 179 -27.45 -1.97 12.52
C GLU A 179 -26.24 -1.67 13.43
N GLY A 180 -25.16 -1.20 12.79
CA GLY A 180 -24.05 -0.52 13.45
C GLY A 180 -22.82 -1.41 13.68
N SER A 181 -21.84 -1.33 12.76
CA SER A 181 -20.46 -1.69 13.09
C SER A 181 -19.60 -0.43 13.05
N ASP A 182 -19.58 0.25 14.20
CA ASP A 182 -18.37 0.91 14.66
C ASP A 182 -17.30 -0.18 14.76
N ARG A 183 -16.26 -0.10 13.92
CA ARG A 183 -15.18 -1.10 13.89
C ARG A 183 -14.23 -0.84 15.06
N SER A 184 -14.69 -1.22 16.24
CA SER A 184 -13.81 -1.50 17.37
C SER A 184 -12.89 -2.65 16.98
N ILE A 185 -11.59 -2.42 17.05
CA ILE A 185 -10.59 -3.49 16.89
C ILE A 185 -10.70 -4.39 18.12
N GLU A 186 -10.86 -5.70 17.92
CA GLU A 186 -11.02 -6.65 19.02
C GLU A 186 -9.78 -6.64 19.93
N PRO A 187 -9.92 -6.81 21.27
CA PRO A 187 -8.81 -6.81 22.24
C PRO A 187 -7.68 -7.80 21.90
N SER A 188 -7.98 -8.83 21.09
CA SER A 188 -7.00 -9.80 20.59
C SER A 188 -5.93 -9.19 19.70
N ASP A 189 -6.22 -8.10 18.97
CA ASP A 189 -5.27 -7.53 18.00
C ASP A 189 -4.28 -6.56 18.67
N GLU A 190 -4.69 -5.88 19.74
CA GLU A 190 -3.79 -5.07 20.57
C GLU A 190 -2.71 -5.95 21.24
N GLN A 191 -3.13 -7.09 21.80
CA GLN A 191 -2.22 -8.05 22.44
C GLN A 191 -1.17 -8.58 21.44
N LYS A 192 -1.59 -8.92 20.21
CA LYS A 192 -0.66 -9.32 19.14
C LYS A 192 0.33 -8.22 18.81
N LEU A 193 -0.10 -6.96 18.71
CA LEU A 193 0.80 -5.83 18.45
C LEU A 193 1.81 -5.59 19.58
N VAL A 194 1.40 -5.80 20.83
CA VAL A 194 2.30 -5.79 22.00
C VAL A 194 3.36 -6.89 21.90
N GLU A 195 2.95 -8.12 21.56
CA GLU A 195 3.86 -9.25 21.39
C GLU A 195 4.84 -9.03 20.23
N VAL A 196 4.36 -8.52 19.10
CA VAL A 196 5.20 -8.16 17.94
C VAL A 196 6.22 -7.10 18.30
N LEU A 197 5.80 -6.04 19.01
CA LEU A 197 6.72 -4.99 19.48
C LEU A 197 7.77 -5.56 20.44
N ALA A 198 7.36 -6.39 21.41
CA ALA A 198 8.27 -7.00 22.37
C ALA A 198 9.28 -7.92 21.68
N HIS A 199 8.82 -8.75 20.73
CA HIS A 199 9.68 -9.63 19.95
C HIS A 199 10.69 -8.83 19.12
N ARG A 200 10.25 -7.82 18.37
CA ARG A 200 11.13 -6.98 17.53
C ARG A 200 12.14 -6.19 18.38
N ARG A 201 11.74 -5.67 19.54
CA ARG A 201 12.67 -5.05 20.50
C ARG A 201 13.76 -6.01 20.95
N GLY A 202 13.41 -7.27 21.20
CA GLY A 202 14.37 -8.30 21.63
C GLY A 202 15.33 -8.76 20.54
N VAL A 203 14.84 -8.92 19.30
CA VAL A 203 15.63 -9.46 18.18
C VAL A 203 16.41 -8.38 17.44
N LEU A 204 15.77 -7.25 17.13
CA LEU A 204 16.33 -6.20 16.26
C LEU A 204 16.86 -5.00 17.06
N GLY A 205 16.47 -4.88 18.32
CA GLY A 205 16.78 -3.74 19.18
C GLY A 205 15.75 -2.60 19.08
N PRO A 206 15.78 -1.65 20.03
CA PRO A 206 14.76 -0.61 20.19
C PRO A 206 14.80 0.48 19.11
N ASP A 207 15.96 0.67 18.46
CA ASP A 207 16.18 1.71 17.44
C ASP A 207 16.02 1.18 16.00
N HIS A 208 15.74 -0.11 15.82
CA HIS A 208 15.57 -0.67 14.47
C HIS A 208 14.28 -0.16 13.82
N VAL A 209 14.32 0.12 12.52
CA VAL A 209 13.19 0.70 11.76
C VAL A 209 11.90 -0.11 11.93
N GLU A 210 12.00 -1.45 11.85
CA GLU A 210 10.87 -2.36 12.09
C GLU A 210 10.32 -2.34 13.52
N THR A 211 11.17 -2.10 14.52
CA THR A 211 10.74 -1.95 15.90
C THR A 211 9.97 -0.64 16.08
N LEU A 212 10.41 0.43 15.42
CA LEU A 212 9.73 1.72 15.39
C LEU A 212 8.41 1.66 14.61
N ALA A 213 8.33 0.85 13.56
CA ALA A 213 7.09 0.56 12.83
C ALA A 213 6.07 -0.15 13.74
N ALA A 214 6.47 -1.22 14.42
CA ALA A 214 5.58 -1.91 15.35
C ALA A 214 5.12 -1.02 16.51
N ALA A 215 5.99 -0.13 17.01
CA ALA A 215 5.64 0.85 18.03
C ALA A 215 4.62 1.88 17.53
N HIS A 216 4.78 2.35 16.29
CA HIS A 216 3.81 3.21 15.62
C HIS A 216 2.44 2.53 15.49
N ASP A 217 2.41 1.29 14.98
CA ASP A 217 1.16 0.54 14.75
C ASP A 217 0.40 0.27 16.04
N LEU A 218 1.12 -0.12 17.11
CA LEU A 218 0.53 -0.27 18.44
C LEU A 218 -0.05 1.05 18.95
N ALA A 219 0.63 2.18 18.76
CA ALA A 219 0.10 3.48 19.17
C ALA A 219 -1.16 3.87 18.39
N VAL A 220 -1.23 3.56 17.09
CA VAL A 220 -2.44 3.76 16.27
C VAL A 220 -3.60 2.92 16.80
N ALA A 221 -3.36 1.65 17.10
CA ALA A 221 -4.37 0.75 17.65
C ALA A 221 -4.89 1.27 19.01
N LEU A 222 -3.98 1.62 19.91
CA LEU A 222 -4.30 2.20 21.22
C LEU A 222 -5.15 3.47 21.08
N ARG A 223 -4.79 4.37 20.15
CA ARG A 223 -5.56 5.59 19.87
C ARG A 223 -6.99 5.27 19.40
N ARG A 224 -7.14 4.31 18.49
CA ARG A 224 -8.46 3.89 17.97
C ARG A 224 -9.36 3.30 19.06
N ASN A 225 -8.74 2.62 20.03
CA ASN A 225 -9.43 2.09 21.21
C ASN A 225 -9.69 3.16 22.30
N GLY A 226 -9.27 4.41 22.08
CA GLY A 226 -9.40 5.50 23.06
C GLY A 226 -8.36 5.47 24.19
N ASN A 227 -7.37 4.56 24.12
CA ASN A 227 -6.28 4.41 25.08
C ASN A 227 -5.14 5.41 24.80
N TYR A 228 -5.46 6.70 24.74
CA TYR A 228 -4.51 7.77 24.42
C TYR A 228 -3.32 7.83 25.40
N GLN A 229 -3.56 7.57 26.69
CA GLN A 229 -2.55 7.58 27.74
C GLN A 229 -1.46 6.52 27.56
N ALA A 230 -1.82 5.35 26.99
CA ALA A 230 -0.86 4.29 26.70
C ALA A 230 -0.16 4.51 25.34
N GLY A 231 -0.88 5.02 24.33
CA GLY A 231 -0.34 5.23 22.99
C GLY A 231 0.61 6.44 22.87
N ARG A 232 0.35 7.52 23.61
CA ARG A 232 1.12 8.76 23.53
C ARG A 232 2.62 8.62 23.85
N PRO A 233 3.04 8.04 24.99
CA PRO A 233 4.47 7.89 25.28
C PRO A 233 5.17 7.02 24.23
N LEU A 234 4.46 6.03 23.69
CA LEU A 234 5.00 5.15 22.66
C LEU A 234 5.23 5.87 21.33
N ILE A 235 4.25 6.64 20.84
CA ILE A 235 4.39 7.39 19.58
C ILE A 235 5.36 8.57 19.72
N GLU A 236 5.47 9.17 20.91
CA GLU A 236 6.43 10.25 21.20
C GLU A 236 7.88 9.74 21.19
N ASP A 237 8.17 8.63 21.88
CA ASP A 237 9.49 7.98 21.82
C ASP A 237 9.82 7.55 20.37
N THR A 238 8.85 6.99 19.67
CA THR A 238 9.00 6.59 18.26
C THR A 238 9.33 7.79 17.37
N LEU A 239 8.70 8.95 17.59
CA LEU A 239 8.96 10.16 16.81
C LEU A 239 10.39 10.67 17.04
N VAL A 240 10.85 10.69 18.29
CA VAL A 240 12.20 11.12 18.64
C VAL A 240 13.24 10.23 17.95
N ARG A 241 13.05 8.91 18.02
CA ARG A 241 13.96 7.94 17.38
C ARG A 241 13.93 8.06 15.85
N ARG A 242 12.75 8.15 15.23
CA ARG A 242 12.62 8.32 13.77
C ARG A 242 13.24 9.64 13.28
N ARG A 243 13.06 10.75 14.00
CA ARG A 243 13.73 12.02 13.70
C ARG A 243 15.25 11.90 13.72
N ARG A 244 15.81 11.15 14.67
CA ARG A 244 17.25 10.92 14.78
C ARG A 244 17.80 10.01 13.67
N LEU A 245 17.07 8.95 13.33
CA LEU A 245 17.56 7.88 12.44
C LEU A 245 17.26 8.17 10.97
N LEU A 246 16.04 8.60 10.67
CA LEU A 246 15.55 8.79 9.30
C LEU A 246 15.55 10.27 8.88
N GLY A 247 15.62 11.17 9.86
CA GLY A 247 15.49 12.60 9.66
C GLY A 247 14.04 13.10 9.83
N PRO A 248 13.86 14.41 10.05
CA PRO A 248 12.59 15.00 10.43
C PRO A 248 11.62 15.22 9.25
N ASP A 249 12.09 15.03 8.01
CA ASP A 249 11.32 15.16 6.77
C ASP A 249 11.03 13.80 6.11
N HIS A 250 11.49 12.69 6.71
CA HIS A 250 11.21 11.35 6.21
C HIS A 250 9.73 11.00 6.34
N VAL A 251 9.17 10.28 5.36
CA VAL A 251 7.72 9.97 5.28
C VAL A 251 7.21 9.29 6.54
N ASP A 252 7.93 8.28 7.06
CA ASP A 252 7.56 7.61 8.31
C ASP A 252 7.64 8.50 9.54
N THR A 253 8.57 9.47 9.54
CA THR A 253 8.67 10.47 10.62
C THR A 253 7.48 11.41 10.58
N LEU A 254 7.05 11.83 9.40
CA LEU A 254 5.87 12.68 9.20
C LEU A 254 4.58 11.94 9.57
N SER A 255 4.46 10.66 9.20
CA SER A 255 3.34 9.80 9.62
C SER A 255 3.28 9.66 11.15
N THR A 256 4.42 9.43 11.81
CA THR A 256 4.46 9.39 13.28
C THR A 256 4.12 10.76 13.91
N ALA A 257 4.54 11.86 13.30
CA ALA A 257 4.19 13.20 13.77
C ALA A 257 2.69 13.48 13.66
N GLN A 258 2.05 13.04 12.57
CA GLN A 258 0.61 13.07 12.39
C GLN A 258 -0.10 12.30 13.51
N GLU A 259 0.29 11.05 13.77
CA GLU A 259 -0.35 10.23 14.81
C GLU A 259 -0.13 10.78 16.22
N LEU A 260 1.04 11.37 16.52
CA LEU A 260 1.24 12.08 17.78
C LEU A 260 0.31 13.29 17.90
N SER A 261 0.05 14.01 16.81
CA SER A 261 -0.88 15.16 16.82
C SER A 261 -2.32 14.70 17.15
N LEU A 262 -2.77 13.58 16.59
CA LEU A 262 -4.06 12.97 16.90
C LEU A 262 -4.13 12.47 18.35
N ALA A 263 -3.07 11.84 18.85
CA ALA A 263 -3.01 11.39 20.23
C ALA A 263 -3.09 12.57 21.22
N ARG A 264 -2.35 13.66 20.97
CA ARG A 264 -2.42 14.89 21.77
C ARG A 264 -3.81 15.54 21.71
N TYR A 265 -4.46 15.51 20.55
CA TYR A 265 -5.82 16.01 20.42
C TYR A 265 -6.82 15.21 21.26
N GLY A 266 -6.71 13.88 21.29
CA GLY A 266 -7.54 13.00 22.12
C GLY A 266 -7.36 13.24 23.62
N ASP A 267 -6.14 13.56 24.05
CA ASP A 267 -5.79 13.96 25.42
C ASP A 267 -6.18 15.41 25.78
N ARG A 268 -6.89 16.12 24.90
CA ARG A 268 -7.32 17.52 25.06
C ARG A 268 -6.19 18.55 25.08
N ASP A 269 -4.99 18.19 24.66
CA ASP A 269 -3.91 19.14 24.40
C ASP A 269 -4.04 19.73 22.98
N HIS A 270 -5.13 20.48 22.77
CA HIS A 270 -5.52 20.95 21.45
C HIS A 270 -4.53 21.95 20.83
N GLN A 271 -3.82 22.73 21.65
CA GLN A 271 -2.82 23.69 21.16
C GLN A 271 -1.55 22.97 20.68
N ALA A 272 -1.04 22.00 21.44
CA ALA A 272 0.12 21.24 21.00
C ALA A 272 -0.19 20.33 19.81
N ALA A 273 -1.41 19.76 19.76
CA ALA A 273 -1.88 19.01 18.60
C ALA A 273 -1.91 19.86 17.33
N ARG A 274 -2.48 21.07 17.42
CA ARG A 274 -2.51 22.04 16.32
C ARG A 274 -1.10 22.39 15.84
N ALA A 275 -0.22 22.83 16.74
CA ALA A 275 1.14 23.24 16.37
C ALA A 275 1.92 22.11 15.68
N LEU A 276 1.77 20.87 16.16
CA LEU A 276 2.42 19.71 15.54
C LEU A 276 1.80 19.38 14.17
N ALA A 277 0.48 19.48 14.02
CA ALA A 277 -0.19 19.26 12.74
C ALA A 277 0.15 20.35 11.70
N GLU A 278 0.35 21.60 12.12
CA GLU A 278 0.81 22.70 11.26
C GLU A 278 2.22 22.45 10.73
N ASP A 279 3.19 22.14 11.61
CA ASP A 279 4.57 21.77 11.20
C ASP A 279 4.57 20.54 10.28
N THR A 280 3.78 19.51 10.63
CA THR A 280 3.67 18.29 9.81
C THR A 280 3.08 18.59 8.45
N LEU A 281 2.04 19.43 8.35
CA LEU A 281 1.41 19.80 7.07
C LEU A 281 2.39 20.57 6.19
N GLU A 282 3.15 21.51 6.75
CA GLU A 282 4.14 22.27 6.00
C GLU A 282 5.21 21.35 5.40
N ARG A 283 5.73 20.43 6.21
CA ARG A 283 6.72 19.43 5.77
C ARG A 283 6.15 18.47 4.73
N CYS A 284 4.94 17.95 4.94
CA CYS A 284 4.26 17.09 3.97
C CYS A 284 4.07 17.81 2.61
N ARG A 285 3.67 19.09 2.62
CA ARG A 285 3.55 19.89 1.38
C ARG A 285 4.89 20.05 0.65
N ARG A 286 5.99 20.21 1.40
CA ARG A 286 7.34 20.38 0.85
C ARG A 286 7.91 19.08 0.28
N VAL A 287 7.73 17.97 0.99
CA VAL A 287 8.36 16.68 0.69
C VAL A 287 7.51 15.84 -0.27
N LEU A 288 6.22 15.71 0.03
CA LEU A 288 5.29 14.84 -0.69
C LEU A 288 4.49 15.59 -1.76
N GLY A 289 4.43 16.92 -1.65
CA GLY A 289 3.58 17.77 -2.46
C GLY A 289 2.20 17.99 -1.84
N PRO A 290 1.48 19.03 -2.30
CA PRO A 290 0.23 19.47 -1.68
C PRO A 290 -0.97 18.57 -2.02
N ASP A 291 -0.88 17.75 -3.06
CA ASP A 291 -1.95 16.85 -3.52
C ASP A 291 -1.73 15.39 -3.08
N HIS A 292 -0.67 15.10 -2.33
CA HIS A 292 -0.41 13.75 -1.82
C HIS A 292 -1.42 13.36 -0.73
N VAL A 293 -1.84 12.08 -0.70
CA VAL A 293 -2.87 11.57 0.22
C VAL A 293 -2.56 11.88 1.68
N ASN A 294 -1.33 11.63 2.14
CA ASN A 294 -0.91 11.98 3.51
C ASN A 294 -0.99 13.49 3.79
N THR A 295 -0.61 14.34 2.82
CA THR A 295 -0.73 15.80 2.96
C THR A 295 -2.20 16.22 3.13
N LEU A 296 -3.09 15.60 2.37
CA LEU A 296 -4.54 15.85 2.46
C LEU A 296 -5.13 15.34 3.78
N ALA A 297 -4.66 14.20 4.29
CA ALA A 297 -5.07 13.65 5.58
C ALA A 297 -4.69 14.59 6.73
N VAL A 298 -3.42 15.04 6.79
CA VAL A 298 -2.96 16.01 7.80
C VAL A 298 -3.72 17.33 7.69
N ALA A 299 -3.97 17.82 6.47
CA ALA A 299 -4.74 19.06 6.26
C ALA A 299 -6.19 18.94 6.77
N ARG A 300 -6.84 17.80 6.55
CA ARG A 300 -8.17 17.51 7.08
C ARG A 300 -8.17 17.51 8.61
N GLU A 301 -7.18 16.88 9.22
CA GLU A 301 -7.04 16.80 10.68
C GLU A 301 -6.81 18.17 11.29
N LEU A 302 -5.89 18.96 10.73
CA LEU A 302 -5.65 20.33 11.17
C LEU A 302 -6.91 21.19 11.04
N ALA A 303 -7.67 21.07 9.95
CA ALA A 303 -8.93 21.80 9.80
C ALA A 303 -9.94 21.41 10.90
N ALA A 304 -10.00 20.13 11.29
CA ALA A 304 -10.84 19.67 12.38
C ALA A 304 -10.38 20.25 13.72
N PHE A 305 -9.06 20.26 13.98
CA PHE A 305 -8.48 20.84 15.19
C PHE A 305 -8.79 22.35 15.31
N LEU A 306 -8.60 23.09 14.22
CA LEU A 306 -8.91 24.52 14.13
C LEU A 306 -10.39 24.80 14.43
N THR A 307 -11.29 23.93 13.97
CA THR A 307 -12.73 24.06 14.26
C THR A 307 -13.02 23.91 15.75
N THR A 308 -12.39 22.94 16.41
CA THR A 308 -12.57 22.68 17.85
C THR A 308 -12.05 23.81 18.72
N ILE A 309 -10.91 24.42 18.35
CA ILE A 309 -10.36 25.58 19.07
C ILE A 309 -11.02 26.92 18.67
N ARG A 310 -12.11 26.86 17.88
CA ARG A 310 -12.93 28.01 17.42
C ARG A 310 -12.21 28.98 16.46
N GLU A 311 -11.16 28.52 15.78
CA GLU A 311 -10.51 29.27 14.70
C GLU A 311 -11.21 29.03 13.36
N HIS A 312 -12.50 29.36 13.30
CA HIS A 312 -13.37 29.03 12.18
C HIS A 312 -12.93 29.65 10.84
N ALA A 313 -12.27 30.81 10.86
CA ALA A 313 -11.76 31.44 9.65
C ALA A 313 -10.62 30.61 9.02
N ALA A 314 -9.61 30.24 9.82
CA ALA A 314 -8.50 29.40 9.36
C ALA A 314 -8.99 28.00 8.96
N ALA A 315 -9.88 27.40 9.75
CA ALA A 315 -10.49 26.10 9.45
C ALA A 315 -11.21 26.12 8.09
N ARG A 316 -11.97 27.19 7.80
CA ARG A 316 -12.74 27.34 6.55
C ARG A 316 -11.84 27.47 5.32
N VAL A 317 -10.75 28.24 5.43
CA VAL A 317 -9.78 28.38 4.34
C VAL A 317 -9.13 27.03 4.05
N LEU A 318 -8.63 26.36 5.09
CA LEU A 318 -7.95 25.07 4.94
C LEU A 318 -8.91 23.97 4.46
N ALA A 319 -10.13 23.91 4.99
CA ALA A 319 -11.11 22.91 4.58
C ALA A 319 -11.57 23.09 3.12
N ARG A 320 -11.66 24.33 2.62
CA ARG A 320 -12.00 24.59 1.22
C ARG A 320 -10.89 24.12 0.27
N ASP A 321 -9.64 24.55 0.52
CA ASP A 321 -8.48 24.11 -0.29
C ASP A 321 -8.34 22.58 -0.27
N THR A 322 -8.45 21.97 0.92
CA THR A 322 -8.35 20.51 1.07
C THR A 322 -9.48 19.79 0.35
N LEU A 323 -10.73 20.27 0.43
CA LEU A 323 -11.87 19.67 -0.27
C LEU A 323 -11.68 19.70 -1.80
N GLU A 324 -11.22 20.82 -2.35
CA GLU A 324 -10.96 20.94 -3.79
C GLU A 324 -9.90 19.93 -4.25
N ARG A 325 -8.84 19.76 -3.47
CA ARG A 325 -7.78 18.77 -3.76
C ARG A 325 -8.26 17.34 -3.61
N CYS A 326 -8.96 17.00 -2.52
CA CYS A 326 -9.53 15.66 -2.31
C CYS A 326 -10.46 15.25 -3.46
N ARG A 327 -11.28 16.18 -3.98
CA ARG A 327 -12.14 15.91 -5.15
C ARG A 327 -11.35 15.55 -6.40
N ARG A 328 -10.21 16.20 -6.64
CA ARG A 328 -9.36 15.92 -7.81
C ARG A 328 -8.58 14.62 -7.67
N VAL A 329 -8.04 14.35 -6.48
CA VAL A 329 -7.09 13.26 -6.24
C VAL A 329 -7.79 11.96 -5.85
N LEU A 330 -8.73 12.03 -4.90
CA LEU A 330 -9.37 10.88 -4.28
C LEU A 330 -10.75 10.58 -4.91
N GLY A 331 -11.33 11.55 -5.61
CA GLY A 331 -12.68 11.46 -6.16
C GLY A 331 -13.77 11.88 -5.18
N LEU A 332 -15.01 11.93 -5.68
CA LEU A 332 -16.17 12.44 -4.94
C LEU A 332 -16.66 11.48 -3.84
N ASP A 333 -16.53 10.18 -4.07
CA ASP A 333 -17.06 9.13 -3.19
C ASP A 333 -16.07 8.67 -2.10
N HIS A 334 -14.89 9.29 -2.02
CA HIS A 334 -13.88 8.93 -1.04
C HIS A 334 -14.27 9.43 0.37
N ALA A 335 -14.06 8.59 1.38
CA ALA A 335 -14.40 8.91 2.77
C ALA A 335 -13.78 10.24 3.25
N ASP A 336 -12.51 10.50 2.93
CA ASP A 336 -11.85 11.77 3.26
C ASP A 336 -12.48 12.97 2.55
N THR A 337 -12.94 12.81 1.30
CA THR A 337 -13.66 13.85 0.56
C THR A 337 -14.98 14.19 1.25
N HIS A 338 -15.73 13.19 1.70
CA HIS A 338 -16.95 13.40 2.48
C HIS A 338 -16.69 14.06 3.84
N ALA A 339 -15.66 13.61 4.56
CA ALA A 339 -15.31 14.13 5.87
C ALA A 339 -14.94 15.63 5.80
N ILE A 340 -14.08 16.02 4.85
CA ILE A 340 -13.70 17.43 4.67
C ILE A 340 -14.84 18.27 4.10
N ALA A 341 -15.73 17.70 3.27
CA ALA A 341 -16.94 18.38 2.80
C ALA A 341 -17.90 18.72 3.95
N SER A 342 -18.10 17.78 4.88
CA SER A 342 -18.90 18.01 6.09
C SER A 342 -18.33 19.16 6.93
N LEU A 343 -17.01 19.15 7.15
CA LEU A 343 -16.32 20.19 7.90
C LEU A 343 -16.37 21.57 7.22
N ALA A 344 -16.21 21.62 5.90
CA ALA A 344 -16.37 22.84 5.10
C ALA A 344 -17.83 23.36 5.13
N GLY A 345 -18.81 22.46 5.29
CA GLY A 345 -20.21 22.82 5.49
C GLY A 345 -20.50 23.36 6.89
N ALA A 346 -19.90 22.78 7.93
CA ALA A 346 -20.06 23.20 9.32
C ALA A 346 -19.44 24.58 9.59
N THR A 347 -18.22 24.81 9.09
CA THR A 347 -17.49 26.09 9.22
C THR A 347 -18.08 27.24 8.40
N ARG A 348 -19.06 26.97 7.53
CA ARG A 348 -19.84 27.98 6.81
C ARG A 348 -21.02 28.51 7.63
N ARG A 349 -21.54 27.70 8.56
CA ARG A 349 -22.70 28.04 9.41
C ARG A 349 -22.29 28.68 10.74
N ALA A 350 -21.03 28.50 11.16
CA ALA A 350 -20.38 29.18 12.26
C ALA A 350 -19.69 30.47 11.79
#